data_AF-A0AAW9A1A8-F1
#
_entry.id   AF-A0AAW9A1A8-F1
#
_cell.length_a   1.000
_cell.length_b   1.000
_cell.length_c   1.000
_cell.angle_alpha   90.00
_cell.angle_beta   90.00
_cell.angle_gamma   90.00
#
_symmetry.space_group_name_H-M   'P 1'
#
loop_
_entity.id
_entity.type
_entity.pdbx_description
1 polymer ?
#
loop_
_entity_poly.entity_id
_entity_poly.type
_entity_poly.pdbx_seq_one_letter_code
_entity_poly.pdbx_strand_id
1 'polypeptide(L)'
;MQIYVKQLKRKFNVPTSHKNMRRVLVIQKFFASMNNVKGKTAEQIFDLQIKAMDEADKFLKVVLNLKDKEINRLDSEVNEEGNDATIDVVNYVCQRLMGQTDKQITEEKKQVRENPKK
;
A
#
# COMPACT_ATOMS: atom_id res chain seq x y z
N MET A 1 15.00 -7.88 -4.68
CA MET A 1 14.50 -7.07 -5.81
C MET A 1 14.67 -5.59 -5.48
N GLN A 2 14.81 -4.73 -6.49
CA GLN A 2 14.86 -3.29 -6.27
C GLN A 2 13.48 -2.65 -6.51
N ILE A 3 13.04 -1.85 -5.56
CA ILE A 3 11.78 -1.08 -5.61
C ILE A 3 12.12 0.40 -5.45
N TYR A 4 11.68 1.24 -6.38
CA TYR A 4 11.87 2.69 -6.30
C TYR A 4 10.60 3.35 -5.79
N VAL A 5 10.65 3.97 -4.62
CA VAL A 5 9.50 4.71 -4.05
C VAL A 5 9.65 6.17 -4.41
N LYS A 6 8.76 6.67 -5.29
CA LYS A 6 8.81 8.03 -5.86
C LYS A 6 8.76 9.11 -4.78
N GLN A 7 7.85 8.95 -3.82
CA GLN A 7 7.63 9.83 -2.67
C GLN A 7 8.91 10.02 -1.84
N LEU A 8 9.61 8.90 -1.57
CA LEU A 8 10.85 8.91 -0.82
C LEU A 8 12.09 9.20 -1.69
N LYS A 9 11.93 9.29 -3.01
CA LYS A 9 13.02 9.47 -4.00
C LYS A 9 14.18 8.49 -3.79
N ARG A 10 13.88 7.25 -3.39
CA ARG A 10 14.89 6.25 -2.99
C ARG A 10 14.57 4.85 -3.51
N LYS A 11 15.62 4.10 -3.87
CA LYS A 11 15.56 2.66 -4.16
C LYS A 11 15.78 1.83 -2.90
N PHE A 12 14.99 0.79 -2.77
CA PHE A 12 15.02 -0.16 -1.68
C PHE A 12 15.37 -1.54 -2.19
N ASN A 13 16.31 -2.22 -1.52
CA ASN A 13 16.54 -3.63 -1.77
C ASN A 13 15.62 -4.46 -0.87
N VAL A 14 14.57 -5.01 -1.46
CA VAL A 14 13.55 -5.77 -0.75
C VAL A 14 13.67 -7.23 -1.15
N PRO A 15 13.89 -8.18 -0.22
CA PRO A 15 13.93 -9.59 -0.58
C PRO A 15 12.50 -10.11 -0.81
N THR A 16 12.29 -10.82 -1.92
CA THR A 16 11.09 -11.62 -2.14
C THR A 16 11.19 -12.88 -1.30
N SER A 17 10.91 -12.74 -0.02
CA SER A 17 11.02 -13.81 0.98
C SER A 17 9.64 -14.28 1.44
N HIS A 18 9.55 -15.51 1.94
CA HIS A 18 8.33 -16.03 2.58
C HIS A 18 7.79 -15.05 3.65
N LYS A 19 8.69 -14.46 4.44
CA LYS A 19 8.37 -13.45 5.45
C LYS A 19 7.70 -12.21 4.86
N ASN A 20 8.19 -11.70 3.73
CA ASN A 20 7.61 -10.52 3.09
C ASN A 20 6.32 -10.86 2.34
N MET A 21 6.21 -12.04 1.74
CA MET A 21 4.95 -12.50 1.15
C MET A 21 3.85 -12.67 2.19
N ARG A 22 4.15 -13.19 3.39
CA ARG A 22 3.17 -13.22 4.49
C ARG A 22 2.68 -11.82 4.85
N ARG A 23 3.56 -10.82 4.86
CA ARG A 23 3.20 -9.42 5.15
C ARG A 23 2.29 -8.84 4.08
N VAL A 24 2.57 -9.13 2.80
CA VAL A 24 1.68 -8.77 1.68
C VAL A 24 0.30 -9.40 1.86
N LEU A 25 0.22 -10.68 2.22
CA LEU A 25 -1.09 -11.33 2.44
C LEU A 25 -1.85 -10.74 3.63
N VAL A 26 -1.15 -10.35 4.70
CA VAL A 26 -1.77 -9.69 5.86
C VAL A 26 -2.37 -8.34 5.47
N ILE A 27 -1.64 -7.48 4.74
CA ILE A 27 -2.16 -6.17 4.33
C ILE A 27 -3.31 -6.31 3.31
N GLN A 28 -3.19 -7.23 2.34
CA GLN A 28 -4.25 -7.51 1.38
C GLN A 28 -5.53 -8.03 2.07
N LYS A 29 -5.39 -8.83 3.13
CA LYS A 29 -6.53 -9.25 3.96
C LYS A 29 -7.22 -8.07 4.63
N PHE A 30 -6.47 -7.08 5.13
CA PHE A 30 -7.05 -5.86 5.70
C PHE A 30 -7.81 -5.07 4.65
N PHE A 31 -7.23 -4.83 3.48
CA PHE A 31 -7.93 -4.13 2.41
C PHE A 31 -9.18 -4.86 1.92
N ALA A 32 -9.13 -6.18 1.79
CA ALA A 32 -10.31 -6.97 1.46
C ALA A 32 -11.41 -6.86 2.53
N SER A 33 -11.03 -6.77 3.82
CA SER A 33 -12.01 -6.61 4.91
C SER A 33 -12.74 -5.26 4.88
N MET A 34 -12.12 -4.22 4.30
CA MET A 34 -12.77 -2.91 4.11
C MET A 34 -13.90 -2.96 3.07
N ASN A 35 -13.91 -3.96 2.18
CA ASN A 35 -15.02 -4.17 1.24
C ASN A 35 -16.20 -4.92 1.87
N ASN A 36 -16.03 -5.49 3.07
CA ASN A 36 -17.06 -6.25 3.77
C ASN A 36 -17.63 -5.47 4.98
N VAL A 37 -18.25 -4.34 4.70
CA VAL A 37 -18.81 -3.42 5.72
C VAL A 37 -20.32 -3.59 5.95
N LYS A 38 -20.97 -4.47 5.20
CA LYS A 38 -22.41 -4.69 5.32
C LYS A 38 -22.76 -5.18 6.74
N GLY A 39 -23.68 -4.48 7.40
CA GLY A 39 -24.15 -4.81 8.75
C GLY A 39 -23.22 -4.38 9.89
N LYS A 40 -22.15 -3.62 9.60
CA LYS A 40 -21.30 -3.01 10.64
C LYS A 40 -21.83 -1.63 11.03
N THR A 41 -21.60 -1.24 12.28
CA THR A 41 -21.82 0.14 12.72
C THR A 41 -20.75 1.08 12.15
N ALA A 42 -21.00 2.39 12.18
CA ALA A 42 -20.00 3.39 11.78
C ALA A 42 -18.71 3.27 12.61
N GLU A 43 -18.83 3.09 13.93
CA GLU A 43 -17.68 2.87 14.83
C GLU A 43 -16.83 1.66 14.40
N GLN A 44 -17.47 0.53 14.11
CA GLN A 44 -16.78 -0.67 13.63
C GLN A 44 -16.11 -0.47 12.26
N ILE A 45 -16.66 0.40 11.41
CA ILE A 45 -16.04 0.76 10.13
C ILE A 45 -14.81 1.63 10.37
N PHE A 46 -14.89 2.61 11.28
CA PHE A 46 -13.74 3.43 11.65
C PHE A 46 -12.62 2.60 12.30
N ASP A 47 -12.94 1.65 13.17
CA ASP A 47 -11.96 0.73 13.74
C ASP A 47 -11.21 -0.07 12.67
N LEU A 48 -11.91 -0.51 11.62
CA LEU A 48 -11.29 -1.22 10.50
C LEU A 48 -10.37 -0.31 9.68
N GLN A 49 -10.78 0.94 9.45
CA GLN A 49 -9.97 1.91 8.71
C GLN A 49 -8.72 2.30 9.48
N ILE A 50 -8.83 2.61 10.78
CA ILE A 50 -7.70 2.91 11.67
C ILE A 50 -6.72 1.74 11.66
N LYS A 51 -7.24 0.51 11.80
CA LYS A 51 -6.39 -0.69 11.77
C LYS A 51 -5.69 -0.88 10.42
N ALA A 52 -6.35 -0.57 9.31
CA ALA A 52 -5.73 -0.65 7.98
C ALA A 52 -4.59 0.38 7.83
N MET A 53 -4.77 1.60 8.35
CA MET A 53 -3.75 2.64 8.39
C MET A 53 -2.54 2.22 9.25
N ASP A 54 -2.78 1.74 10.47
CA ASP A 54 -1.71 1.26 11.36
C ASP A 54 -0.89 0.12 10.74
N GLU A 55 -1.57 -0.81 10.05
CA GLU A 55 -0.90 -1.95 9.42
C GLU A 55 -0.16 -1.55 8.15
N ALA A 56 -0.61 -0.51 7.42
CA ALA A 56 0.11 0.08 6.30
C ALA A 56 1.46 0.65 6.75
N ASP A 57 1.48 1.42 7.84
CA ASP A 57 2.70 1.97 8.42
C ASP A 57 3.66 0.88 8.87
N LYS A 58 3.16 -0.10 9.63
CA LYS A 58 3.97 -1.25 10.08
C LYS A 58 4.53 -2.02 8.90
N PHE A 59 3.74 -2.22 7.85
CA PHE A 59 4.18 -2.90 6.65
C PHE A 59 5.36 -2.17 6.00
N LEU A 60 5.25 -0.87 5.76
CA LEU A 60 6.31 -0.09 5.13
C LEU A 60 7.55 0.01 6.00
N LYS A 61 7.40 0.24 7.32
CA LYS A 61 8.52 0.23 8.27
C LYS A 61 9.32 -1.06 8.19
N VAL A 62 8.65 -2.21 8.10
CA VAL A 62 9.35 -3.51 8.12
C VAL A 62 9.88 -3.91 6.73
N VAL A 63 9.09 -3.73 5.68
CA VAL A 63 9.44 -4.22 4.33
C VAL A 63 10.48 -3.34 3.65
N LEU A 64 10.38 -2.02 3.82
CA LEU A 64 11.32 -1.06 3.26
C LEU A 64 12.37 -0.60 4.29
N ASN A 65 12.29 -1.09 5.53
CA ASN A 65 13.15 -0.66 6.63
C ASN A 65 13.11 0.87 6.85
N LEU A 66 11.90 1.44 6.82
CA LEU A 66 11.72 2.89 6.98
C LEU A 66 11.88 3.30 8.44
N LYS A 67 12.46 4.50 8.62
CA LYS A 67 12.49 5.20 9.91
C LYS A 67 11.21 6.01 10.10
N ASP A 68 10.89 6.38 11.34
CA ASP A 68 9.69 7.18 11.64
C ASP A 68 9.63 8.50 10.86
N LYS A 69 10.79 9.16 10.66
CA LYS A 69 10.86 10.38 9.82
C LYS A 69 10.40 10.17 8.38
N GLU A 70 10.59 8.97 7.84
CA GLU A 70 10.22 8.64 6.47
C GLU A 70 8.75 8.27 6.37
N ILE A 71 8.18 7.66 7.41
CA ILE A 71 6.74 7.42 7.53
C ILE A 71 5.99 8.74 7.67
N ASN A 72 6.43 9.63 8.56
CA ASN A 72 5.83 10.96 8.72
C ASN A 72 5.86 11.76 7.42
N ARG A 73 6.90 11.54 6.60
CA ARG A 73 6.98 12.17 5.28
C ARG A 73 5.91 11.62 4.32
N LEU A 74 5.65 10.31 4.34
CA LEU A 74 4.59 9.72 3.53
C LEU A 74 3.20 10.21 3.98
N ASP A 75 2.97 10.28 5.29
CA ASP A 75 1.73 10.79 5.90
C ASP A 75 1.44 12.25 5.51
N SER A 76 2.49 13.05 5.32
CA SER A 76 2.38 14.45 4.88
C SER A 76 2.25 14.62 3.36
N GLU A 77 2.36 13.54 2.57
CA GLU A 77 2.29 13.58 1.11
C GLU A 77 0.93 13.10 0.60
N VAL A 78 0.36 13.83 -0.36
CA VAL A 78 -0.78 13.39 -1.16
C VAL A 78 -0.30 13.09 -2.58
N ASN A 79 -0.91 12.08 -3.22
CA ASN A 79 -0.61 11.75 -4.59
C ASN A 79 -1.19 12.78 -5.58
N GLU A 80 -0.97 12.58 -6.87
CA GLU A 80 -1.44 13.48 -7.95
C GLU A 80 -2.97 13.60 -8.02
N GLU A 81 -3.71 12.74 -7.33
CA GLU A 81 -5.18 12.69 -7.27
C GLU A 81 -5.73 13.24 -5.94
N GLY A 82 -4.87 13.72 -5.03
CA GLY A 82 -5.25 14.19 -3.71
C GLY A 82 -5.52 13.08 -2.69
N ASN A 83 -5.19 11.83 -3.03
CA ASN A 83 -5.33 10.67 -2.13
C ASN A 83 -4.07 10.49 -1.27
N ASP A 84 -4.21 9.85 -0.12
CA ASP A 84 -3.12 9.49 0.79
C ASP A 84 -2.00 8.71 0.07
N ALA A 85 -0.79 9.27 0.06
CA ALA A 85 0.35 8.67 -0.62
C ALA A 85 0.84 7.37 0.06
N THR A 86 0.58 7.19 1.35
CA THR A 86 0.99 6.01 2.12
C THR A 86 0.35 4.73 1.57
N ILE A 87 -0.96 4.76 1.37
CA ILE A 87 -1.72 3.64 0.79
C ILE A 87 -1.25 3.33 -0.63
N ASP A 88 -0.94 4.36 -1.40
CA ASP A 88 -0.44 4.22 -2.77
C ASP A 88 0.93 3.51 -2.80
N VAL A 89 1.81 3.86 -1.88
CA VAL A 89 3.12 3.20 -1.71
C VAL A 89 2.95 1.77 -1.24
N VAL A 90 2.02 1.49 -0.31
CA VAL A 90 1.71 0.12 0.15
C VAL A 90 1.25 -0.75 -1.01
N ASN A 91 0.29 -0.28 -1.81
CA ASN A 91 -0.22 -0.99 -2.97
C ASN A 91 0.88 -1.27 -3.99
N TYR A 92 1.68 -0.26 -4.31
CA TYR A 92 2.82 -0.41 -5.22
C TYR A 92 3.83 -1.46 -4.73
N VAL A 93 4.23 -1.41 -3.45
CA VAL A 93 5.18 -2.37 -2.88
C VAL A 93 4.59 -3.78 -2.87
N CYS A 94 3.30 -3.94 -2.57
CA CYS A 94 2.62 -5.23 -2.64
C CYS A 94 2.65 -5.82 -4.05
N GLN A 95 2.25 -5.03 -5.04
CA GLN A 95 2.25 -5.42 -6.45
C GLN A 95 3.64 -5.87 -6.93
N ARG A 96 4.68 -5.10 -6.59
CA ARG A 96 6.07 -5.46 -6.89
C ARG A 96 6.48 -6.77 -6.22
N LEU A 97 6.16 -6.96 -4.94
CA LEU A 97 6.44 -8.21 -4.22
C LEU A 97 5.69 -9.42 -4.77
N MET A 98 4.49 -9.21 -5.33
CA MET A 98 3.72 -10.24 -6.05
C MET A 98 4.24 -10.51 -7.47
N GLY A 99 5.29 -9.81 -7.91
CA GLY A 99 5.98 -10.06 -9.17
C GLY A 99 5.58 -9.14 -10.33
N GLN A 100 4.65 -8.21 -10.12
CA GLN A 100 4.30 -7.23 -11.16
C GLN A 100 5.48 -6.27 -11.40
N THR A 101 5.69 -5.88 -12.66
CA THR A 101 6.68 -4.88 -13.08
C THR A 101 6.12 -3.46 -12.97
N ASP A 102 7.00 -2.46 -12.91
CA ASP A 102 6.58 -1.05 -12.91
C ASP A 102 5.73 -0.69 -14.14
N LYS A 103 6.01 -1.31 -15.30
CA LYS A 103 5.23 -1.15 -16.53
C LYS A 103 3.82 -1.68 -16.36
N GLN A 104 3.67 -2.93 -15.89
CA GLN A 104 2.36 -3.55 -15.65
C GLN A 104 1.53 -2.73 -14.64
N ILE A 105 2.14 -2.28 -13.55
CA ILE A 105 1.45 -1.44 -12.56
C ILE A 105 1.00 -0.10 -13.16
N THR A 106 1.83 0.52 -13.99
CA THR A 106 1.49 1.79 -14.64
C THR A 106 0.37 1.61 -15.65
N GLU A 107 0.39 0.51 -16.42
CA GLU A 107 -0.65 0.16 -17.38
C GLU A 107 -1.97 -0.17 -16.68
N GLU A 108 -1.95 -0.93 -15.59
CA GLU A 108 -3.14 -1.19 -14.76
C GLU A 108 -3.73 0.12 -14.22
N LYS A 109 -2.91 1.02 -13.67
CA LYS A 109 -3.39 2.33 -13.20
C LYS A 109 -4.00 3.16 -14.33
N LYS A 110 -3.43 3.14 -15.53
CA LYS A 110 -4.01 3.83 -16.71
C LYS A 110 -5.35 3.22 -17.12
N GLN A 111 -5.44 1.90 -17.19
CA GLN A 111 -6.68 1.20 -17.56
C GLN A 111 -7.82 1.47 -16.56
N VAL A 112 -7.52 1.48 -15.26
CA VAL A 112 -8.51 1.84 -14.23
C VAL A 112 -8.99 3.28 -14.39
N ARG A 113 -8.09 4.22 -14.70
CA ARG A 113 -8.46 5.63 -14.97
C ARG A 113 -9.31 5.79 -16.23
N GLU A 114 -8.98 5.07 -17.29
CA GLU A 114 -9.69 5.13 -18.57
C GLU A 114 -11.02 4.35 -18.54
N ASN A 115 -11.17 3.36 -17.66
CA ASN A 115 -12.37 2.53 -17.53
C ASN A 115 -12.68 2.15 -16.07
N PRO A 116 -13.23 3.08 -15.26
CA PRO A 116 -13.47 2.87 -13.83
C PRO A 116 -14.63 1.90 -13.48
N LYS A 117 -15.25 1.23 -14.48
CA LYS A 117 -16.45 0.39 -14.32
C LYS A 117 -16.21 -1.12 -14.43
N LYS A 118 -14.95 -1.59 -14.34
CA LYS A 118 -14.64 -3.02 -14.20
C LYS A 118 -14.08 -3.33 -12.83
#